data_AF-A0A1J5CQG7-F1
#
_entry.id   AF-A0A1J5CQG7-F1
#
_cell.length_a   1.000
_cell.length_b   1.000
_cell.length_c   1.000
_cell.angle_alpha   90.00
_cell.angle_beta   90.00
_cell.angle_gamma   90.00
#
_symmetry.space_group_name_H-M   'P 1'
#
loop_
_entity.id
_entity.type
_entity.pdbx_description
1 polymer ?
#
loop_
_entity_poly.entity_id
_entity_poly.type
_entity_poly.pdbx_seq_one_letter_code
_entity_poly.pdbx_strand_id
1 'polypeptide(L)' 'MRKNSHANEFAADTMALVLRLEKRKMGKEAKSIFEMAEEGDTTIFVPAIVLAEVMYLSEKGRIECSLKPVFTS' A
#
# COMPACT_ATOMS: atom_id res chain seq x y z
N MET A 1 18.15 24.73 -9.94
CA MET A 1 16.73 24.49 -9.58
C MET A 1 16.58 23.00 -9.28
N ARG A 2 16.35 22.60 -8.01
CA ARG A 2 15.87 21.23 -7.71
C ARG A 2 14.44 21.15 -8.24
N LYS A 3 14.20 20.35 -9.28
CA LYS A 3 12.82 19.96 -9.64
C LYS A 3 12.26 19.25 -8.41
N ASN A 4 11.14 19.72 -7.86
CA ASN A 4 10.40 18.95 -6.86
C ASN A 4 10.01 17.61 -7.52
N SER A 5 10.71 16.55 -7.15
CA SER A 5 10.57 15.19 -7.71
C SER A 5 9.40 14.41 -7.11
N HIS A 6 8.62 15.02 -6.22
CA HIS A 6 7.55 14.38 -5.44
C HIS A 6 6.23 14.17 -6.19
N ALA A 7 6.15 14.45 -7.50
CA ALA A 7 4.89 14.34 -8.25
C ALA A 7 4.36 12.89 -8.37
N ASN A 8 5.21 11.89 -8.10
CA ASN A 8 4.89 10.46 -8.19
C ASN A 8 5.16 9.72 -6.86
N GLU A 9 4.97 10.39 -5.73
CA GLU A 9 5.13 9.80 -4.40
C GLU A 9 3.84 9.93 -3.61
N PHE A 10 3.33 8.80 -3.12
CA PHE A 10 2.09 8.73 -2.36
C PHE A 10 2.33 8.04 -1.02
N ALA A 11 1.48 8.33 -0.04
CA ALA A 11 1.43 7.57 1.21
C ALA A 11 0.09 6.85 1.29
N ALA A 12 0.12 5.55 1.60
CA ALA A 12 -1.10 4.78 1.82
C ALA A 12 -1.46 4.79 3.30
N ASP A 13 -2.71 5.12 3.61
CA ASP A 13 -3.30 4.83 4.92
C ASP A 13 -3.72 3.35 5.02
N THR A 14 -4.17 2.95 6.20
CA THR A 14 -4.60 1.58 6.48
C THR A 14 -5.77 1.14 5.61
N MET A 15 -6.74 2.02 5.34
CA MET A 15 -7.91 1.64 4.55
C MET A 15 -7.55 1.44 3.08
N ALA A 16 -6.75 2.32 2.50
CA ALA A 16 -6.25 2.21 1.13
C ALA A 16 -5.48 0.89 0.94
N LEU A 17 -4.58 0.56 1.87
CA LEU A 17 -3.81 -0.68 1.83
C LEU A 17 -4.69 -1.91 2.01
N VAL A 18 -5.61 -1.92 2.98
CA VAL A 18 -6.55 -3.04 3.21
C VAL A 18 -7.41 -3.28 1.99
N LEU A 19 -7.99 -2.23 1.39
CA LEU A 19 -8.83 -2.39 0.19
C LEU A 19 -8.03 -3.00 -0.96
N ARG A 20 -6.77 -2.60 -1.15
CA ARG A 20 -5.90 -3.18 -2.18
C ARG A 20 -5.59 -4.65 -1.89
N LEU A 21 -5.15 -4.98 -0.67
CA LEU A 21 -4.78 -6.34 -0.25
C LEU A 21 -5.96 -7.32 -0.38
N GLU A 22 -7.14 -6.91 0.07
CA GLU A 22 -8.37 -7.71 0.04
C GLU A 22 -9.06 -7.73 -1.33
N LYS A 23 -8.49 -7.04 -2.34
CA LYS A 23 -9.09 -6.84 -3.67
C LYS A 23 -10.54 -6.30 -3.61
N ARG A 24 -10.81 -5.44 -2.62
CA ARG A 24 -12.12 -4.79 -2.43
C ARG A 24 -12.23 -3.56 -3.34
N LYS A 25 -13.46 -3.05 -3.48
CA LYS A 25 -13.72 -1.83 -4.27
C LYS A 25 -13.03 -0.62 -3.64
N MET A 26 -12.32 0.14 -4.47
CA MET A 26 -11.70 1.43 -4.10
C MET A 26 -11.95 2.47 -5.20
N GLY A 27 -11.61 3.73 -4.92
CA GLY A 27 -11.72 4.82 -5.90
C GLY A 27 -10.82 4.58 -7.12
N LYS A 28 -11.24 5.06 -8.30
CA LYS A 28 -10.52 4.87 -9.57
C LYS A 28 -9.09 5.41 -9.52
N GLU A 29 -8.90 6.58 -8.92
CA GLU A 29 -7.60 7.22 -8.78
C GLU A 29 -6.66 6.42 -7.88
N ALA A 30 -7.11 6.07 -6.66
CA ALA A 30 -6.33 5.25 -5.74
C ALA A 30 -5.96 3.89 -6.37
N LYS A 31 -6.91 3.25 -7.08
CA LYS A 31 -6.66 2.01 -7.81
C LYS A 31 -5.53 2.18 -8.85
N SER A 32 -5.61 3.23 -9.66
CA SER A 32 -4.59 3.54 -10.67
C SER A 32 -3.22 3.78 -10.06
N ILE A 33 -3.14 4.44 -8.90
CA ILE A 33 -1.87 4.69 -8.19
C ILE A 33 -1.25 3.36 -7.72
N PHE A 34 -2.04 2.43 -7.18
CA PHE A 34 -1.54 1.10 -6.81
C PHE A 34 -1.07 0.29 -8.01
N GLU A 35 -1.82 0.33 -9.13
CA GLU A 35 -1.43 -0.36 -10.37
C GLU A 35 -0.12 0.22 -10.93
N MET A 36 0.01 1.55 -10.99
CA MET A 36 1.27 2.22 -11.38
C MET A 36 2.43 1.86 -10.45
N ALA A 37 2.19 1.71 -9.15
CA ALA A 37 3.23 1.33 -8.19
C ALA A 37 3.71 -0.11 -8.41
N GLU A 38 2.80 -1.01 -8.78
CA GLU A 38 3.12 -2.39 -9.14
C GLU A 38 3.90 -2.48 -10.46
N GLU A 39 3.69 -1.54 -11.38
CA GLU A 39 4.44 -1.39 -12.63
C GLU A 39 5.79 -0.66 -12.45
N GLY A 40 6.02 -0.02 -11.29
CA GLY A 40 7.25 0.69 -10.96
C GLY A 40 7.27 2.18 -11.35
N ASP A 41 6.13 2.74 -11.77
CA ASP A 41 6.00 4.13 -12.24
C ASP A 41 5.83 5.17 -11.12
N THR A 42 5.46 4.72 -9.92
CA THR A 42 5.29 5.55 -8.74
C THR A 42 5.70 4.82 -7.47
N THR A 43 6.01 5.56 -6.41
CA THR A 43 6.33 5.00 -5.10
C THR A 43 5.18 5.23 -4.12
N ILE A 44 4.73 4.17 -3.47
CA ILE A 44 3.80 4.23 -2.34
C ILE A 44 4.56 3.94 -1.06
N PHE A 45 4.69 4.94 -0.19
CA PHE A 45 5.19 4.78 1.15
C PHE A 45 4.09 4.20 2.05
N VAL A 46 4.41 3.11 2.75
CA VAL A 46 3.54 2.54 3.79
C VAL A 46 4.17 2.89 5.15
N PRO A 47 3.58 3.81 5.91
CA PRO A 47 4.08 4.14 7.24
C PRO A 47 4.10 2.90 8.16
N ALA A 48 5.07 2.83 9.08
CA ALA A 48 5.18 1.69 10.00
C ALA A 48 3.93 1.50 10.88
N ILE A 49 3.24 2.60 11.24
CA ILE A 49 1.98 2.53 12.00
C ILE A 49 0.85 1.86 11.19
N VAL A 50 0.79 2.11 9.88
CA VAL A 50 -0.19 1.48 8.98
C VAL A 50 0.05 -0.03 8.92
N LEU A 51 1.32 -0.46 8.88
CA LEU A 51 1.65 -1.88 8.95
C LEU A 51 1.19 -2.52 10.26
N ALA A 52 1.41 -1.86 11.41
CA ALA A 52 0.95 -2.35 12.70
C ALA A 52 -0.58 -2.48 12.77
N GLU A 53 -1.32 -1.53 12.19
CA GLU A 53 -2.78 -1.57 12.12
C GLU A 53 -3.29 -2.72 11.22
N VAL A 54 -2.67 -2.95 10.06
CA VAL A 54 -2.98 -4.10 9.19
C VAL A 54 -2.71 -5.42 9.90
N MET A 55 -1.57 -5.55 10.58
CA MET A 55 -1.24 -6.75 11.37
C MET A 55 -2.28 -6.98 12.46
N TYR A 56 -2.67 -5.95 13.21
CA TYR A 56 -3.71 -6.05 14.23
C TYR A 56 -5.06 -6.50 13.65
N LEU A 57 -5.46 -5.98 12.49
CA LEU A 57 -6.69 -6.40 11.81
C LEU A 57 -6.64 -7.87 11.38
N SER A 58 -5.49 -8.34 10.90
CA SER A 58 -5.27 -9.73 10.50
C SER A 58 -5.32 -10.68 11.70
N GLU A 59 -4.66 -10.34 12.81
CA GLU A 59 -4.69 -11.12 14.07
C GLU A 59 -6.11 -11.24 14.65
N LYS A 60 -6.96 -10.23 14.43
CA LYS A 60 -8.37 -10.27 14.82
C LYS A 60 -9.29 -10.97 13.80
N GLY A 61 -8.73 -11.54 12.73
CA GLY A 61 -9.49 -12.21 11.67
C GLY A 61 -10.41 -11.28 10.87
N ARG A 62 -10.12 -9.98 10.83
CA ARG A 62 -10.95 -8.98 10.12
C ARG A 62 -10.56 -8.82 8.65
N ILE A 63 -9.34 -9.22 8.30
CA ILE A 63 -8.78 -9.26 6.94
C ILE A 63 -7.95 -10.53 6.77
N GLU A 64 -7.91 -11.03 5.54
CA GLU A 64 -7.09 -12.16 5.12
C GLU A 64 -5.89 -11.62 4.31
N CYS A 65 -4.80 -11.32 5.02
CA CYS A 65 -3.54 -10.94 4.38
C CYS A 65 -2.42 -11.88 4.80
N SER A 66 -1.60 -12.31 3.83
CA SER A 66 -0.37 -13.07 4.09
C SER A 66 0.84 -12.22 3.77
N LEU A 67 1.74 -12.05 4.74
CA LEU A 67 3.06 -11.49 4.48
C LEU A 67 4.00 -12.66 4.16
N LYS A 68 4.49 -12.72 2.93
CA LYS A 68 5.59 -13.65 2.60
C LYS A 68 6.90 -12.96 2.94
N PRO A 69 7.80 -13.61 3.71
CA PRO A 69 9.13 -13.06 3.92
C PRO A 69 9.84 -12.98 2.56
N VAL A 70 10.36 -11.78 2.25
CA VAL A 70 11.21 -11.57 1.08
C VAL A 70 12.65 -11.70 1.56
N PHE A 71 13.25 -12.87 1.33
CA PHE A 71 14.70 -13.03 1.47
C PHE A 71 15.34 -12.67 0.12
N THR A 72 16.08 -11.58 0.08
CA THR A 72 16.99 -11.27 -1.03
C THR A 72 18.34 -11.92 -0.72
N SER A 73 18.73 -12.89 -1.54
CA SER A 73 20.06 -13.53 -1.54
C SER A 73 21.16 -12.58 -1.98
#